data_AF-A0A3N7BZ72-F1
#
_entry.id   AF-A0A3N7BZ72-F1
#
_cell.length_a   1.000
_cell.length_b   1.000
_cell.length_c   1.000
_cell.angle_alpha   90.00
_cell.angle_beta   90.00
_cell.angle_gamma   90.00
#
_symmetry.space_group_name_H-M   'P 1'
#
loop_
_entity.id
_entity.type
_entity.pdbx_description
1 polymer ?
#
loop_
_entity_poly.entity_id
_entity_poly.type
_entity_poly.pdbx_seq_one_letter_code
_entity_poly.pdbx_strand_id
1 'polypeptide(L)'
;MPVLAVFDAEGSWRDTHVCDGWITEHLARQGVSWGRGKATKKGQRALGGAGLFYLPTAEGYLGLLFEGGEWVGIPADKPHFFDAGEAESLAGLPAALPLFEAFVEEVLSLTGNDADDE
;
A
#
# COMPACT_ATOMS: atom_id res chain seq x y z
N MET A 1 9.65 1.83 5.47
CA MET A 1 9.36 3.01 4.63
C MET A 1 8.07 2.73 3.91
N PRO A 2 7.05 3.60 4.03
CA PRO A 2 5.79 3.42 3.33
C PRO A 2 6.01 3.62 1.84
N VAL A 3 5.28 2.85 1.03
CA VAL A 3 5.28 2.99 -0.42
C VAL A 3 3.85 3.11 -0.90
N LEU A 4 3.62 4.01 -1.84
CA LEU A 4 2.35 4.18 -2.52
C LEU A 4 2.56 3.99 -4.02
N ALA A 5 1.93 2.96 -4.57
CA ALA A 5 1.87 2.69 -6.00
C ALA A 5 0.50 3.09 -6.55
N VAL A 6 0.49 3.67 -7.75
CA VAL A 6 -0.72 4.05 -8.46
C VAL A 6 -0.96 3.05 -9.58
N PHE A 7 -2.17 2.52 -9.65
CA PHE A 7 -2.62 1.62 -10.70
C PHE A 7 -3.81 2.22 -11.41
N ASP A 8 -3.93 1.98 -12.72
CA ASP A 8 -5.16 2.30 -13.44
C ASP A 8 -6.30 1.31 -13.14
N ALA A 9 -7.44 1.51 -13.80
CA ALA A 9 -8.62 0.66 -13.67
C ALA A 9 -8.41 -0.79 -14.12
N GLU A 10 -7.44 -1.05 -14.99
CA GLU A 10 -7.08 -2.40 -15.46
C GLU A 10 -6.10 -3.09 -14.51
N GLY A 11 -5.58 -2.36 -13.51
CA GLY A 11 -4.58 -2.85 -12.56
C GLY A 11 -3.14 -2.71 -13.08
N SER A 12 -2.90 -1.90 -14.12
CA SER A 12 -1.56 -1.66 -14.62
C SER A 12 -0.84 -0.63 -13.76
N TRP A 13 0.41 -0.93 -13.37
CA TRP A 13 1.25 -0.03 -12.59
C TRP A 13 1.58 1.24 -13.36
N ARG A 14 1.34 2.41 -12.76
CA ARG A 14 1.53 3.73 -13.39
C ARG A 14 2.62 4.57 -12.73
N ASP A 15 2.70 4.54 -11.41
CA ASP A 15 3.65 5.37 -10.66
C ASP A 15 3.96 4.78 -9.28
N THR A 16 5.10 5.17 -8.71
CA THR A 16 5.57 4.76 -7.38
C THR A 16 6.07 5.97 -6.58
N HIS A 17 5.60 6.10 -5.35
CA HIS A 17 5.97 7.18 -4.46
C HIS A 17 6.39 6.65 -3.08
N VAL A 18 7.55 7.10 -2.61
CA VAL A 18 8.14 6.74 -1.29
C VAL A 18 8.26 7.93 -0.34
N CYS A 19 7.85 9.12 -0.78
CA CYS A 19 7.94 10.35 0.01
C CYS A 19 6.72 10.48 0.95
N ASP A 20 6.97 10.45 2.26
CA ASP A 20 5.96 10.59 3.31
C ASP A 20 4.97 11.74 3.07
N GLY A 21 5.46 12.91 2.65
CA GLY A 21 4.62 14.10 2.43
C GLY A 21 3.62 13.89 1.31
N TRP A 22 4.07 13.32 0.19
CA TRP A 22 3.22 13.02 -0.96
C TRP A 22 2.21 11.92 -0.62
N ILE A 23 2.69 10.84 0.03
CA ILE A 23 1.84 9.73 0.48
C ILE A 23 0.74 10.24 1.40
N THR A 24 1.10 11.08 2.38
CA THR A 24 0.14 11.67 3.33
C THR A 24 -0.92 12.51 2.62
N GLU A 25 -0.50 13.38 1.69
CA GLU A 25 -1.44 14.21 0.95
C GLU A 25 -2.40 13.36 0.10
N HIS A 26 -1.89 12.36 -0.61
CA HIS A 26 -2.70 11.52 -1.49
C HIS A 26 -3.67 10.63 -0.70
N LEU A 27 -3.22 10.06 0.41
CA LEU A 27 -4.07 9.26 1.28
C LEU A 27 -5.14 10.09 1.98
N ALA A 28 -4.82 11.32 2.38
CA ALA A 28 -5.79 12.22 2.99
C ALA A 28 -6.97 12.51 2.06
N ARG A 29 -6.74 12.59 0.73
CA ARG A 29 -7.82 12.72 -0.27
C ARG A 29 -8.77 11.52 -0.30
N GLN A 30 -8.30 10.36 0.15
CA GLN A 30 -9.09 9.13 0.29
C GLN A 30 -9.69 8.98 1.70
N GLY A 31 -9.47 9.93 2.60
CA GLY A 31 -9.83 9.84 4.02
C GLY A 31 -8.94 8.89 4.81
N VAL A 32 -7.85 8.39 4.20
CA VAL A 32 -6.92 7.46 4.84
C VAL A 32 -5.84 8.26 5.56
N SER A 33 -5.54 7.82 6.78
CA SER A 33 -4.46 8.36 7.59
C SER A 33 -3.46 7.25 7.89
N TRP A 34 -2.19 7.61 8.07
CA TRP A 34 -1.15 6.67 8.44
C TRP A 34 -0.09 7.38 9.27
N GLY A 35 0.77 6.61 9.90
CA GLY A 35 1.94 7.14 10.61
C GLY A 35 2.74 6.04 11.29
N ARG A 36 3.72 6.44 12.10
CA ARG A 36 4.64 5.52 12.78
C ARG A 36 4.41 5.49 14.29
N GLY A 37 4.78 4.38 14.91
CA GLY A 37 4.70 4.19 16.36
C GLY A 37 3.31 3.75 16.82
N LYS A 38 2.92 4.12 18.04
CA LYS A 38 1.67 3.66 18.64
C LYS A 38 0.46 4.28 17.94
N ALA A 39 -0.51 3.46 17.58
CA ALA A 39 -1.86 3.91 17.26
C ALA A 39 -2.46 4.60 18.52
N THR A 40 -2.84 5.87 18.40
CA THR A 40 -3.32 6.68 19.53
C THR A 40 -4.79 7.06 19.41
N LYS A 41 -5.40 6.85 18.25
CA LYS A 41 -6.81 7.20 17.97
C LYS A 41 -7.62 5.96 17.60
N LYS A 42 -8.92 6.03 17.92
CA LYS A 42 -9.89 5.00 17.51
C LYS A 42 -9.94 4.92 15.97
N GLY A 43 -9.89 3.71 15.44
CA GLY A 43 -9.87 3.45 13.99
C GLY A 43 -8.47 3.36 13.39
N GLN A 44 -7.41 3.67 14.14
CA GLN A 44 -6.03 3.37 13.73
C GLN A 44 -5.69 1.92 14.11
N ARG A 45 -5.10 1.18 13.18
CA ARG A 45 -4.59 -0.17 13.40
C ARG A 45 -3.08 -0.16 13.21
N ALA A 46 -2.35 -0.48 14.28
CA ALA A 46 -0.92 -0.74 14.19
C ALA A 46 -0.67 -2.09 13.52
N LEU A 47 0.37 -2.15 12.68
CA LEU A 47 0.78 -3.35 11.98
C LEU A 47 1.87 -4.07 12.77
N GLY A 48 1.72 -5.38 12.93
CA GLY A 48 2.72 -6.24 13.56
C GLY A 48 3.87 -6.63 12.62
N GLY A 49 3.66 -6.50 11.31
CA GLY A 49 4.60 -6.78 10.24
C GLY A 49 4.25 -5.94 9.01
N ALA A 50 4.94 -6.17 7.91
CA ALA A 50 4.61 -5.49 6.67
C ALA A 50 3.21 -5.88 6.17
N GLY A 51 2.55 -4.96 5.47
CA GLY A 51 1.20 -5.17 4.98
C GLY A 51 0.91 -4.32 3.75
N LEU A 52 0.35 -4.98 2.73
CA LEU A 52 -0.09 -4.37 1.49
C LEU A 52 -1.60 -4.10 1.57
N PHE A 53 -2.00 -2.87 1.27
CA PHE A 53 -3.40 -2.50 1.13
C PHE A 53 -3.70 -2.09 -0.30
N TYR A 54 -4.86 -2.49 -0.82
CA TYR A 54 -5.40 -1.92 -2.05
C TYR A 54 -6.64 -1.09 -1.76
N LEU A 55 -6.65 0.14 -2.28
CA LEU A 55 -7.79 1.06 -2.21
C LEU A 55 -8.31 1.34 -3.62
N PRO A 56 -9.55 0.96 -3.95
CA PRO A 56 -10.19 1.43 -5.17
C PRO A 56 -10.41 2.95 -5.11
N THR A 57 -10.17 3.61 -6.23
CA THR A 57 -10.43 5.03 -6.46
C THR A 57 -11.31 5.20 -7.70
N ALA A 58 -11.66 6.44 -8.05
CA ALA A 58 -12.41 6.71 -9.27
C ALA A 58 -11.60 6.42 -10.56
N GLU A 59 -10.27 6.41 -10.47
CA GLU A 59 -9.35 6.32 -11.61
C GLU A 59 -8.62 4.96 -11.70
N GLY A 60 -8.76 4.12 -10.67
CA GLY A 60 -8.09 2.82 -10.59
C GLY A 60 -7.90 2.37 -9.15
N TYR A 61 -6.66 2.03 -8.79
CA TYR A 61 -6.33 1.53 -7.46
C TYR A 61 -5.08 2.19 -6.91
N LEU A 62 -5.01 2.32 -5.58
CA LEU A 62 -3.77 2.64 -4.87
C LEU A 62 -3.29 1.40 -4.12
N GLY A 63 -2.04 1.01 -4.34
CA GLY A 63 -1.35 -0.01 -3.55
C GLY A 63 -0.49 0.64 -2.48
N LEU A 64 -0.69 0.26 -1.22
CA LEU A 64 0.00 0.85 -0.07
C LEU A 64 0.75 -0.22 0.69
N LEU A 65 2.08 -0.15 0.65
CA LEU A 65 2.93 -1.01 1.46
C LEU A 65 3.36 -0.25 2.70
N PHE A 66 3.03 -0.79 3.86
CA PHE A 66 3.49 -0.29 5.16
C PHE A 66 4.31 -1.37 5.86
N GLU A 67 5.21 -0.97 6.74
CA GLU A 67 6.04 -1.84 7.55
C GLU A 67 5.46 -2.10 8.95
N GLY A 68 6.02 -3.10 9.62
CA GLY A 68 5.73 -3.34 11.04
C GLY A 68 6.11 -2.13 11.90
N GLY A 69 5.25 -1.80 12.87
CA GLY A 69 5.41 -0.61 13.71
C GLY A 69 4.84 0.67 13.11
N GLU A 70 4.28 0.61 11.90
CA GLU A 70 3.44 1.66 11.32
C GLU A 70 1.97 1.40 11.68
N TRP A 71 1.14 2.44 11.57
CA TRP A 71 -0.31 2.33 11.74
C TRP A 71 -1.03 2.95 10.55
N VAL A 72 -2.20 2.39 10.25
CA VAL A 72 -3.08 2.88 9.20
C VAL A 72 -4.48 3.06 9.78
N GLY A 73 -5.15 4.15 9.43
CA GLY A 73 -6.55 4.43 9.72
C GLY A 73 -7.31 4.62 8.43
N ILE A 74 -8.11 3.62 8.06
CA ILE A 74 -8.99 3.62 6.88
C ILE A 74 -10.44 3.82 7.37
N PRO A 75 -11.24 4.72 6.77
CA PRO A 75 -12.65 4.87 7.12
C PRO A 75 -13.42 3.55 6.98
N ALA A 76 -14.35 3.26 7.89
CA ALA A 76 -15.04 1.97 7.92
C ALA A 76 -15.90 1.70 6.69
N ASP A 77 -16.38 2.75 6.04
CA ASP A 77 -17.15 2.73 4.80
C ASP A 77 -16.27 2.70 3.54
N LYS A 78 -14.95 2.84 3.68
CA LYS A 78 -14.01 2.79 2.56
C LYS A 78 -13.69 1.33 2.21
N PRO A 79 -14.06 0.86 1.00
CA PRO A 79 -13.65 -0.44 0.52
C PRO A 79 -12.13 -0.51 0.47
N HIS A 80 -11.57 -1.60 0.96
CA HIS A 80 -10.14 -1.84 0.90
C HIS A 80 -9.87 -3.35 0.97
N PHE A 81 -8.71 -3.74 0.44
CA PHE A 81 -8.19 -5.10 0.53
C PHE A 81 -6.89 -5.04 1.33
N PHE A 82 -6.55 -6.13 2.01
CA PHE A 82 -5.35 -6.23 2.83
C PHE A 82 -4.72 -7.59 2.63
N ASP A 83 -3.41 -7.59 2.40
CA ASP A 83 -2.55 -8.77 2.29
C ASP A 83 -1.33 -8.58 3.20
N ALA A 84 -1.09 -9.54 4.08
CA ALA A 84 0.03 -9.56 5.01
C ALA A 84 1.19 -10.46 4.55
N GLY A 85 1.23 -10.84 3.27
CA GLY A 85 2.23 -11.78 2.72
C GLY A 85 1.79 -13.25 2.75
N GLU A 86 0.52 -13.52 3.05
CA GLU A 86 -0.01 -14.88 3.20
C GLU A 86 -1.08 -15.20 2.15
N ALA A 87 -1.48 -14.23 1.31
CA ALA A 87 -2.51 -14.44 0.32
C ALA A 87 -1.98 -15.16 -0.92
N GLU A 88 -2.72 -16.18 -1.38
CA GLU A 88 -2.49 -16.83 -2.68
C GLU A 88 -3.24 -16.12 -3.83
N SER A 89 -4.18 -15.22 -3.51
CA SER A 89 -4.92 -14.43 -4.50
C SER A 89 -5.61 -13.21 -3.87
N LEU A 90 -5.85 -12.18 -4.69
CA LEU A 90 -6.64 -11.00 -4.32
C LEU A 90 -8.06 -11.11 -4.90
N ALA A 91 -8.88 -11.97 -4.30
CA ALA A 91 -10.24 -12.20 -4.78
C ALA A 91 -11.05 -10.89 -4.84
N GLY A 92 -11.63 -10.60 -6.01
CA GLY A 92 -12.43 -9.38 -6.26
C GLY A 92 -11.62 -8.17 -6.75
N LEU A 93 -10.30 -8.31 -6.89
CA LEU A 93 -9.44 -7.31 -7.53
C LEU A 93 -9.06 -7.71 -8.97
N PRO A 94 -8.67 -6.76 -9.83
CA PRO A 94 -8.11 -7.06 -11.14
C PRO A 94 -6.92 -8.02 -11.03
N ALA A 95 -6.86 -9.01 -11.91
CA ALA A 95 -5.81 -10.04 -11.90
C ALA A 95 -4.40 -9.50 -12.18
N ALA A 96 -4.28 -8.28 -12.72
CA ALA A 96 -3.00 -7.61 -12.96
C ALA A 96 -2.40 -6.99 -11.69
N LEU A 97 -3.18 -6.81 -10.62
CA LEU A 97 -2.63 -6.30 -9.36
C LEU A 97 -1.76 -7.39 -8.70
N PRO A 98 -0.51 -7.07 -8.34
CA PRO A 98 0.40 -8.04 -7.74
C PRO A 98 0.00 -8.40 -6.31
N LEU A 99 0.34 -9.62 -5.89
CA LEU A 99 0.31 -10.02 -4.48
C LEU A 99 1.46 -9.37 -3.73
N PHE A 100 1.44 -9.48 -2.40
CA PHE A 100 2.44 -8.87 -1.52
C PHE A 100 3.89 -9.05 -1.99
N GLU A 101 4.34 -10.29 -2.23
CA GLU A 101 5.73 -10.57 -2.61
C GLU A 101 6.11 -9.93 -3.95
N ALA A 102 5.27 -10.10 -4.98
CA ALA A 102 5.50 -9.52 -6.30
C ALA A 102 5.45 -7.98 -6.28
N PHE A 103 4.60 -7.40 -5.43
CA PHE A 103 4.55 -5.95 -5.23
C PHE A 103 5.86 -5.45 -4.63
N VAL A 104 6.37 -6.11 -3.58
CA VAL A 104 7.63 -5.76 -2.92
C VAL A 104 8.79 -5.86 -3.90
N GLU A 105 8.87 -6.94 -4.68
CA GLU A 105 9.89 -7.14 -5.71
C GLU A 105 9.89 -6.00 -6.74
N GLU A 106 8.71 -5.64 -7.28
CA GLU A 106 8.57 -4.54 -8.24
C GLU A 106 8.99 -3.19 -7.62
N VAL A 107 8.57 -2.91 -6.38
CA VAL A 107 8.99 -1.69 -5.67
C VAL A 107 10.51 -1.62 -5.52
N LEU A 108 11.16 -2.72 -5.14
CA LEU A 108 12.61 -2.77 -4.96
C LEU A 108 13.34 -2.50 -6.28
N SER A 109 12.85 -3.09 -7.39
CA SER A 109 13.37 -2.83 -8.74
C SER A 109 13.22 -1.35 -9.14
N LEU A 110 12.04 -0.76 -8.94
CA LEU A 110 11.75 0.63 -9.33
C LEU A 110 12.46 1.67 -8.45
N THR A 111 12.67 1.37 -7.18
CA THR A 111 13.29 2.30 -6.21
C THR A 111 14.81 2.13 -6.11
N GLY A 112 15.39 1.23 -6.91
CA GLY A 112 16.85 1.10 -7.06
C GLY A 112 17.53 0.51 -5.83
N ASN A 113 16.87 -0.40 -5.11
CA ASN A 113 17.57 -1.29 -4.18
C ASN A 113 17.99 -2.58 -4.91
N ASP A 114 18.49 -2.43 -6.14
CA ASP A 114 19.51 -3.33 -6.66
C ASP A 114 20.69 -3.19 -5.70
N ALA A 115 20.78 -4.07 -4.72
CA ALA A 115 22.10 -4.44 -4.27
C ALA A 115 22.79 -5.00 -5.52
N ASP A 116 23.61 -4.18 -6.16
CA ASP A 116 24.67 -4.62 -7.04
C ASP A 116 25.45 -5.71 -6.27
N ASP A 117 25.08 -6.98 -6.47
CA ASP A 117 25.93 -8.11 -6.16
C ASP A 117 26.78 -8.35 -7.41
N GLU A 118 27.95 -7.71 -7.41
CA GLU A 118 29.07 -7.92 -8.35
C GLU A 118 29.68 -9.33 -8.22
#